data_AF-A0A5H2ZUR8-F1
#
_entry.id   AF-A0A5H2ZUR8-F1
#
_cell.length_a   1.000
_cell.length_b   1.000
_cell.length_c   1.000
_cell.angle_alpha   90.00
_cell.angle_beta   90.00
_cell.angle_gamma   90.00
#
_symmetry.space_group_name_H-M   'P 1'
#
loop_
_entity.id
_entity.type
_entity.pdbx_description
1 polymer ?
#
loop_
_entity_poly.entity_id
_entity_poly.type
_entity_poly.pdbx_seq_one_letter_code
_entity_poly.pdbx_strand_id
1 'polypeptide(L)'
;AFTMPEKLCPPGFVFSGKQCVQSDTAPPNPECPPGTILENGTCKLIQQIDTVCPSGFVEEGNRCVQYLPANKICPPGFNLSGQQCMAPESTELLSTCPSNSTFENGKCKVIENIDTV
;
A
#
# COMPACT_ATOMS: atom_id res chain seq x y z
N ALA A 1 30.13 22.10 9.61
CA ALA A 1 30.44 21.71 8.19
C ALA A 1 29.16 21.56 7.34
N PHE A 2 29.22 21.53 5.99
CA PHE A 2 28.08 21.25 5.10
C PHE A 2 28.35 20.03 4.19
N THR A 3 27.31 19.22 3.93
CA THR A 3 27.31 18.07 3.02
C THR A 3 26.12 18.12 2.05
N MET A 4 26.15 17.30 1.00
CA MET A 4 25.04 17.17 0.07
C MET A 4 23.96 16.23 0.61
N PRO A 5 22.67 16.48 0.32
CA PRO A 5 21.60 15.53 0.61
C PRO A 5 21.83 14.21 -0.12
N GLU A 6 21.53 13.11 0.55
CA GLU A 6 21.54 11.78 -0.05
C GLU A 6 20.27 11.60 -0.87
N LYS A 7 20.44 11.04 -2.08
CA LYS A 7 19.32 10.70 -2.94
C LYS A 7 18.94 9.25 -2.73
N LEU A 8 17.71 9.04 -2.28
CA LEU A 8 17.18 7.74 -1.92
C LEU A 8 15.90 7.48 -2.72
N CYS A 9 15.64 6.21 -3.02
CA CYS A 9 14.35 5.82 -3.57
C CYS A 9 13.31 5.59 -2.46
N PRO A 10 12.03 5.94 -2.71
CA PRO A 10 10.95 5.55 -1.81
C PRO A 10 10.91 4.02 -1.62
N PRO A 11 10.35 3.54 -0.49
CA PRO A 11 10.16 2.10 -0.27
C PRO A 11 9.46 1.43 -1.47
N GLY A 12 10.02 0.32 -1.93
CA GLY A 12 9.51 -0.43 -3.09
C GLY A 12 10.13 -0.05 -4.43
N PHE A 13 10.87 1.06 -4.52
CA PHE A 13 11.56 1.48 -5.74
C PHE A 13 13.06 1.22 -5.66
N VAL A 14 13.67 0.90 -6.81
CA VAL A 14 15.09 0.64 -6.98
C VAL A 14 15.73 1.78 -7.77
N PHE A 15 16.91 2.20 -7.36
CA PHE A 15 17.65 3.25 -8.06
C PHE A 15 18.20 2.70 -9.38
N SER A 16 17.81 3.31 -10.49
CA SER A 16 18.30 2.98 -11.83
C SER A 16 18.76 4.25 -12.55
N GLY A 17 20.08 4.40 -12.67
CA GLY A 17 20.74 5.55 -13.32
C GLY A 17 20.58 6.87 -12.56
N LYS A 18 19.44 7.56 -12.76
CA LYS A 18 19.10 8.86 -12.16
C LYS A 18 17.66 8.92 -11.64
N GLN A 19 16.92 7.82 -11.66
CA GLN A 19 15.51 7.76 -11.29
C GLN A 19 15.22 6.51 -10.46
N CYS A 20 14.09 6.54 -9.77
CA CYS A 20 13.58 5.41 -9.00
C CYS A 20 12.58 4.64 -9.85
N VAL A 21 12.84 3.36 -10.06
CA VAL A 21 11.99 2.47 -10.87
C VAL A 21 11.47 1.31 -10.01
N GLN A 22 10.26 0.86 -10.27
CA GLN A 22 9.65 -0.33 -9.67
C GLN A 22 9.05 -1.17 -10.80
N SER A 23 8.65 -2.41 -10.54
CA SER A 23 7.82 -3.18 -11.47
C SER A 23 6.64 -2.35 -11.97
N ASP A 24 6.45 -2.29 -13.28
CA ASP A 24 5.38 -1.50 -13.90
C ASP A 24 3.98 -1.94 -13.47
N THR A 25 3.86 -3.20 -13.01
CA THR A 25 2.58 -3.78 -12.60
C THR A 25 2.66 -4.66 -11.35
N ALA A 26 1.54 -4.75 -10.66
CA ALA A 26 1.31 -5.65 -9.54
C ALA A 26 -0.07 -6.33 -9.66
N PRO A 27 -0.25 -7.53 -9.09
CA PRO A 27 -1.58 -8.15 -9.00
C PRO A 27 -2.46 -7.36 -8.01
N PRO A 28 -3.77 -7.19 -8.30
CA PRO A 28 -4.70 -6.62 -7.34
C PRO A 28 -4.97 -7.59 -6.19
N ASN A 29 -5.17 -7.04 -5.00
CA ASN A 29 -5.60 -7.76 -3.81
C ASN A 29 -7.14 -7.73 -3.71
N PRO A 30 -7.78 -8.88 -3.43
CA PRO A 30 -9.20 -8.90 -3.14
C PRO A 30 -9.47 -8.34 -1.73
N GLU A 31 -10.42 -7.42 -1.62
CA GLU A 31 -10.91 -6.89 -0.35
C GLU A 31 -12.41 -7.07 -0.23
N CYS A 32 -12.86 -7.43 0.96
CA CYS A 32 -14.26 -7.67 1.26
C CYS A 32 -14.87 -6.53 2.08
N PRO A 33 -16.15 -6.18 1.84
CA PRO A 33 -16.83 -5.14 2.60
C PRO A 33 -16.92 -5.51 4.09
N PRO A 34 -17.06 -4.52 4.99
CA PRO A 34 -17.16 -4.76 6.42
C PRO A 34 -18.26 -5.78 6.77
N GLY A 35 -17.96 -6.66 7.72
CA GLY A 35 -18.89 -7.72 8.15
C GLY A 35 -18.92 -8.96 7.25
N THR A 36 -18.02 -9.05 6.26
CA THR A 36 -17.91 -10.23 5.39
C THR A 36 -16.53 -10.86 5.45
N ILE A 37 -16.43 -12.13 5.09
CA ILE A 37 -15.20 -12.94 5.16
C ILE A 37 -14.74 -13.25 3.74
N LEU A 38 -13.48 -12.98 3.43
CA LEU A 38 -12.89 -13.38 2.16
C LEU A 38 -12.62 -14.88 2.14
N GLU A 39 -13.27 -15.61 1.23
CA GLU A 39 -13.09 -17.04 1.01
C GLU A 39 -12.98 -17.31 -0.49
N ASN A 40 -11.86 -17.90 -0.94
CA ASN A 40 -11.62 -18.23 -2.36
C ASN A 40 -11.83 -17.05 -3.34
N GLY A 41 -11.47 -15.82 -2.95
CA GLY A 41 -11.64 -14.63 -3.80
C GLY A 41 -13.07 -14.08 -3.84
N THR A 42 -13.99 -14.66 -3.08
CA THR A 42 -15.38 -14.21 -2.93
C THR A 42 -15.64 -13.80 -1.49
N CYS A 43 -16.48 -12.80 -1.27
CA CYS A 43 -16.85 -12.35 0.06
C CYS A 43 -18.09 -13.09 0.54
N LYS A 44 -18.04 -13.66 1.74
CA LYS A 44 -19.14 -14.39 2.36
C LYS A 44 -19.70 -13.58 3.52
N LEU A 45 -20.99 -13.27 3.46
CA LEU A 45 -21.76 -12.76 4.59
C LEU A 45 -22.49 -13.94 5.24
N ILE A 46 -22.26 -14.15 6.53
CA ILE A 46 -22.83 -15.27 7.28
C ILE A 46 -23.82 -14.73 8.31
N GLN A 47 -25.03 -15.26 8.29
CA GLN A 47 -26.09 -14.98 9.26
C GLN A 47 -26.58 -16.29 9.90
N GLN A 48 -27.03 -16.23 11.15
CA GLN A 48 -27.70 -17.37 11.77
C GLN A 48 -29.06 -17.59 11.13
N ILE A 49 -29.46 -18.85 11.02
CA ILE A 49 -30.80 -19.18 10.53
C ILE A 49 -31.81 -18.85 11.63
N ASP A 50 -32.78 -17.99 11.32
CA ASP A 50 -33.91 -17.72 12.22
C ASP A 50 -35.02 -18.77 12.00
N THR A 51 -35.61 -18.78 10.80
CA THR A 51 -36.64 -19.76 10.39
C THR A 51 -36.44 -20.20 8.94
N VAL A 52 -36.15 -19.26 8.05
CA VAL A 52 -35.83 -19.44 6.63
C VAL A 52 -34.82 -18.37 6.26
N CYS A 53 -33.89 -18.68 5.36
CA CYS A 53 -32.95 -17.68 4.87
C CYS A 53 -33.65 -16.56 4.08
N PRO A 54 -33.25 -15.29 4.28
CA PRO A 54 -33.82 -14.18 3.53
C PRO A 54 -33.45 -14.29 2.04
N SER A 55 -34.23 -13.60 1.19
CA SER A 55 -34.00 -13.58 -0.25
C SER A 55 -32.56 -13.16 -0.58
N GLY A 56 -31.90 -13.95 -1.44
CA GLY A 56 -30.50 -13.74 -1.83
C GLY A 56 -29.47 -14.44 -0.95
N PHE A 57 -29.88 -15.13 0.11
CA PHE A 57 -29.03 -16.01 0.92
C PHE A 57 -29.31 -17.48 0.58
N VAL A 58 -28.27 -18.29 0.69
CA VAL A 58 -28.28 -19.75 0.51
C VAL A 58 -28.14 -20.42 1.86
N GLU A 59 -28.91 -21.48 2.10
CA GLU A 59 -28.81 -22.27 3.33
C GLU A 59 -27.57 -23.18 3.26
N GLU A 60 -26.66 -23.01 4.22
CA GLU A 60 -25.50 -23.88 4.43
C GLU A 60 -25.52 -24.40 5.88
N GLY A 61 -26.19 -25.53 6.10
CA GLY A 61 -26.39 -26.10 7.43
C GLY A 61 -27.35 -25.24 8.27
N ASN A 62 -26.91 -24.80 9.46
CA ASN A 62 -27.71 -23.91 10.33
C ASN A 62 -27.39 -22.42 10.12
N ARG A 63 -26.95 -22.04 8.92
CA ARG A 63 -26.51 -20.69 8.58
C ARG A 63 -27.05 -20.28 7.22
N CYS A 64 -27.31 -18.98 7.09
CA CYS A 64 -27.62 -18.34 5.82
C CYS A 64 -26.37 -17.63 5.31
N VAL A 65 -25.97 -17.95 4.08
CA VAL A 65 -24.76 -17.43 3.46
C VAL A 65 -25.11 -16.66 2.20
N GLN A 66 -24.61 -15.43 2.08
CA GLN A 66 -24.67 -14.66 0.86
C GLN A 66 -23.25 -14.45 0.31
N TYR A 67 -23.10 -14.69 -0.99
CA TYR A 67 -21.85 -14.49 -1.72
C TYR A 67 -21.87 -13.13 -2.42
N LEU A 68 -20.83 -12.33 -2.19
CA LEU A 68 -20.64 -11.01 -2.75
C LEU A 68 -19.30 -10.96 -3.50
N PRO A 69 -19.19 -10.19 -4.60
CA PRO A 69 -17.92 -10.01 -5.29
C PRO A 69 -16.92 -9.28 -4.40
N ALA A 70 -15.65 -9.69 -4.45
CA ALA A 70 -14.56 -8.95 -3.81
C ALA A 70 -14.19 -7.71 -4.62
N ASN A 71 -13.88 -6.63 -3.91
CA ASN A 71 -13.31 -5.42 -4.51
C ASN A 71 -11.85 -5.69 -4.90
N LYS A 72 -11.42 -5.12 -6.01
CA LYS A 72 -10.00 -5.16 -6.43
C LYS A 72 -9.31 -3.91 -5.92
N ILE A 73 -8.30 -4.08 -5.09
CA ILE A 73 -7.53 -2.98 -4.50
C ILE A 73 -6.06 -3.15 -4.84
N CYS A 74 -5.40 -2.04 -5.11
CA CYS A 74 -3.99 -2.04 -5.43
C CYS A 74 -3.12 -1.90 -4.18
N PRO A 75 -1.95 -2.59 -4.15
CA PRO A 75 -1.00 -2.39 -3.07
C PRO A 75 -0.52 -0.92 -3.02
N PRO A 76 -0.01 -0.46 -1.87
CA PRO A 76 0.50 0.90 -1.73
C PRO A 76 1.51 1.24 -2.83
N GLY A 77 1.36 2.42 -3.44
CA GLY A 77 2.22 2.87 -4.54
C GLY A 77 1.71 2.52 -5.94
N PHE A 78 0.61 1.79 -6.07
CA PHE A 78 0.01 1.45 -7.36
C PHE A 78 -1.41 2.02 -7.51
N ASN A 79 -1.81 2.28 -8.75
CA ASN A 79 -3.17 2.70 -9.10
C ASN A 79 -3.87 1.64 -9.95
N LEU A 80 -5.18 1.45 -9.74
CA LEU A 80 -5.96 0.50 -10.52
C LEU A 80 -6.20 1.06 -11.92
N SER A 81 -5.65 0.39 -12.93
CA SER A 81 -5.86 0.71 -14.34
C SER A 81 -6.49 -0.50 -15.03
N GLY A 82 -7.80 -0.42 -15.30
CA GLY A 82 -8.59 -1.54 -15.80
C GLY A 82 -8.66 -2.69 -14.79
N GLN A 83 -7.90 -3.76 -15.03
CA GLN A 83 -7.87 -4.96 -14.18
C GLN A 83 -6.52 -5.19 -13.49
N GLN A 84 -5.56 -4.30 -13.70
CA GLN A 84 -4.18 -4.46 -13.24
C GLN A 84 -3.74 -3.23 -12.46
N CYS A 85 -2.94 -3.45 -11.42
CA CYS A 85 -2.38 -2.36 -10.65
C CYS A 85 -1.12 -1.89 -11.36
N MET A 86 -1.08 -0.61 -11.73
CA MET A 86 0.04 0.00 -12.45
C MET A 86 0.79 0.97 -11.54
N ALA A 87 2.12 0.91 -11.60
CA ALA A 87 2.97 1.89 -10.96
C ALA A 87 2.81 3.26 -11.65
N PRO A 88 2.98 4.37 -10.93
CA PRO A 88 3.08 5.68 -11.57
C PRO A 88 4.30 5.73 -12.50
N GLU A 89 4.18 6.45 -13.62
CA GLU A 89 5.18 6.50 -14.71
C GLU A 89 6.59 6.87 -14.24
N SER A 90 6.71 7.64 -13.15
CA SER A 90 7.97 7.82 -12.42
C SER A 90 7.70 8.38 -11.01
N THR A 91 8.67 8.22 -10.11
CA THR A 91 8.69 8.93 -8.83
C THR A 91 9.99 9.69 -8.65
N GLU A 92 9.90 10.88 -8.08
CA GLU A 92 11.04 11.76 -7.82
C GLU A 92 11.95 11.18 -6.73
N LEU A 93 13.23 11.55 -6.77
CA LEU A 93 14.20 11.16 -5.75
C LEU A 93 13.89 11.88 -4.44
N LEU A 94 13.86 11.12 -3.34
CA LEU A 94 13.80 11.71 -2.02
C LEU A 94 15.19 12.25 -1.68
N SER A 95 15.23 13.51 -1.22
CA SER A 95 16.45 14.16 -0.75
C SER A 95 16.41 14.22 0.76
N THR A 96 17.25 13.42 1.42
CA THR A 96 17.29 13.34 2.88
C THR A 96 18.68 13.68 3.37
N CYS A 97 18.77 14.40 4.50
CA CYS A 97 20.06 14.67 5.11
C CYS A 97 20.52 13.46 5.94
N PRO A 98 21.82 13.11 5.88
CA PRO A 98 22.38 12.04 6.68
C PRO A 98 22.21 12.34 8.18
N SER A 99 22.23 11.28 8.99
CA SER A 99 22.13 11.37 10.45
C SER A 99 23.14 12.39 11.01
N ASN A 100 22.70 13.23 11.95
CA ASN A 100 23.46 14.37 12.50
C ASN A 100 23.65 15.56 11.54
N SER A 101 22.73 15.76 10.59
CA SER A 101 22.68 17.00 9.81
C SER A 101 21.26 17.48 9.57
N THR A 102 21.08 18.79 9.43
CA THR A 102 19.79 19.43 9.15
C THR A 102 19.80 20.08 7.77
N PHE A 103 18.65 20.13 7.11
CA PHE A 103 18.53 20.74 5.78
C PHE A 103 18.47 22.27 5.92
N GLU A 104 19.51 22.96 5.45
CA GLU A 104 19.64 24.43 5.50
C GLU A 104 20.11 24.94 4.12
N ASN A 105 19.31 25.80 3.47
CA ASN A 105 19.64 26.42 2.18
C ASN A 105 20.06 25.44 1.07
N GLY A 106 19.35 24.32 0.92
CA GLY A 106 19.63 23.34 -0.14
C GLY A 106 20.85 22.44 0.11
N LYS A 107 21.48 22.56 1.29
CA LYS A 107 22.60 21.71 1.74
C LYS A 107 22.30 21.15 3.12
N CYS A 108 22.95 20.05 3.48
CA CYS A 108 22.83 19.48 4.80
C CYS A 108 23.92 20.05 5.70
N LYS A 109 23.53 20.81 6.73
CA LYS A 109 24.44 21.37 7.73
C LYS A 109 24.65 20.36 8.83
N VAL A 110 25.89 19.94 9.05
CA VAL A 110 26.25 19.02 10.13
C VAL A 110 25.99 19.71 11.46
N ILE A 111 25.27 19.03 12.33
CA ILE A 111 25.04 19.46 13.70
C ILE A 111 26.34 19.16 14.45
N GLU A 112 27.12 20.19 14.73
CA GLU A 112 28.30 20.06 15.58
C GLU A 112 27.80 20.03 17.03
N ASN A 113 27.67 18.82 17.57
CA ASN A 113 27.50 18.65 19.00
C ASN A 113 28.77 19.17 19.65
N ILE A 114 28.73 20.40 20.16
CA ILE A 114 29.77 20.87 21.07
C ILE A 114 29.55 20.02 22.31
N ASP A 115 30.33 18.96 22.46
CA ASP A 115 30.53 18.30 23.74
C ASP A 115 31.02 19.38 24.71
N THR A 116 30.09 19.98 25.44
CA THR A 116 30.41 20.76 26.64
C THR A 116 30.88 19.76 27.68
N VAL A 117 32.20 19.49 27.65
CA VAL A 117 32.97 18.95 28.77
C VAL A 117 33.02 19.99 29.89
#